data_AF-A0A948Y9W5-F1
#
_entry.id   AF-A0A948Y9W5-F1
#
_cell.length_a   1.000
_cell.length_b   1.000
_cell.length_c   1.000
_cell.angle_alpha   90.00
_cell.angle_beta   90.00
_cell.angle_gamma   90.00
#
_symmetry.space_group_name_H-M   'P 1'
#
loop_
_entity.id
_entity.type
_entity.pdbx_description
1 polymer ?
#
loop_
_entity_poly.entity_id
_entity_poly.type
_entity_poly.pdbx_seq_one_letter_code
_entity_poly.pdbx_strand_id
1 'polypeptide(L)'
;MNIKFVESIIDKARDNIKVESTNIDLKIKWWDFKEKPDEYIKDITAMANTSTGDSYILIGVGEDGKIYNTPLSIDEASLQEKHKEKVEPKILIHFKEIILEDKKISVIYILHSKNRPHVIKKYKNGFSWISVRFGTSTPSASRSDIDEMYEERDKSKDADIKVDFFDPKIDWRDYSDYRGYCYRVKLVIDNYEGKAPDYITNVVLREHSGEHWKSNFFKFYYRERSFNHKNELKIEAQERLTDVVVFLSDQAPNPSGGHRVKPSLDIDNVDLLISTRSGKEILLPINAGQIA
;
A
#
# COMPACT_ATOMS: atom_id res chain seq x y z
N MET A 1 2.51 10.20 -0.09
CA MET A 1 2.88 11.03 -1.26
C MET A 1 3.09 12.49 -0.84
N ASN A 2 4.26 13.05 -1.14
CA ASN A 2 4.72 14.37 -0.69
C ASN A 2 4.34 15.46 -1.71
N ILE A 3 3.62 16.52 -1.28
CA ILE A 3 3.23 17.65 -2.16
C ILE A 3 4.46 18.32 -2.76
N LYS A 4 5.55 18.44 -1.98
CA LYS A 4 6.82 19.04 -2.43
C LYS A 4 7.44 18.31 -3.62
N PHE A 5 7.21 17.00 -3.75
CA PHE A 5 7.69 16.24 -4.91
C PHE A 5 6.97 16.67 -6.18
N VAL A 6 5.65 16.87 -6.13
CA VAL A 6 4.86 17.30 -7.29
C VAL A 6 5.21 18.74 -7.68
N GLU A 7 5.35 19.64 -6.71
CA GLU A 7 5.84 21.00 -6.93
C GLU A 7 7.21 20.98 -7.64
N SER A 8 8.15 20.14 -7.18
CA SER A 8 9.47 20.04 -7.80
C SER A 8 9.45 19.56 -9.26
N ILE A 9 8.46 18.76 -9.66
CA ILE A 9 8.29 18.34 -11.05
C ILE A 9 7.75 19.51 -11.88
N ILE A 10 6.77 20.23 -11.35
CA ILE A 10 6.15 21.37 -12.03
C ILE A 10 7.17 22.50 -12.23
N ASP A 11 7.97 22.81 -11.22
CA ASP A 11 9.01 23.85 -11.30
C ASP A 11 10.05 23.51 -12.37
N LYS A 12 10.50 22.25 -12.42
CA LYS A 12 11.40 21.78 -13.49
C LYS A 12 10.77 21.92 -14.87
N ALA A 13 9.49 21.59 -15.02
CA ALA A 13 8.78 21.75 -16.28
C ALA A 13 8.71 23.22 -16.72
N ARG A 14 8.47 24.15 -15.78
CA ARG A 14 8.49 25.61 -16.03
C ARG A 14 9.85 26.12 -16.47
N ASP A 15 10.91 25.53 -15.93
CA ASP A 15 12.29 25.80 -16.33
C ASP A 15 12.69 25.15 -17.67
N ASN A 16 11.71 24.59 -18.42
CA ASN A 16 11.93 23.83 -19.65
C ASN A 16 12.88 22.62 -19.47
N ILE A 17 13.00 22.10 -18.26
CA ILE A 17 13.71 20.85 -18.00
C ILE A 17 12.78 19.70 -18.33
N LYS A 18 13.24 18.78 -19.18
CA LYS A 18 12.47 17.58 -19.53
C LYS A 18 12.20 16.74 -18.27
N VAL A 19 10.93 16.68 -17.85
CA VAL A 19 10.50 15.89 -16.68
C VAL A 19 9.80 14.58 -17.05
N GLU A 20 9.17 14.52 -18.23
CA GLU A 20 8.58 13.28 -18.71
C GLU A 20 9.65 12.22 -18.91
N SER A 21 9.39 11.06 -18.33
CA SER A 21 10.34 9.96 -18.26
C SER A 21 9.58 8.64 -18.16
N THR A 22 10.31 7.57 -17.92
CA THR A 22 9.72 6.24 -17.84
C THR A 22 8.79 6.07 -16.64
N ASN A 23 9.00 6.83 -15.55
CA ASN A 23 8.20 6.78 -14.33
C ASN A 23 7.42 8.07 -14.04
N ILE A 24 7.46 9.08 -14.92
CA ILE A 24 6.69 10.32 -14.79
C ILE A 24 6.00 10.63 -16.12
N ASP A 25 4.68 10.78 -16.08
CA ASP A 25 3.84 11.21 -17.21
C ASP A 25 3.02 12.43 -16.82
N LEU A 26 2.96 13.41 -17.72
CA LEU A 26 2.16 14.60 -17.56
C LEU A 26 0.96 14.52 -18.49
N LYS A 27 -0.23 14.74 -17.95
CA LYS A 27 -1.45 14.84 -18.74
C LYS A 27 -2.19 16.10 -18.36
N ILE A 28 -2.71 16.83 -19.35
CA ILE A 28 -3.56 18.00 -19.10
C ILE A 28 -4.95 17.56 -18.62
N LYS A 29 -5.46 16.42 -19.12
CA LYS A 29 -6.82 15.92 -18.88
C LYS A 29 -6.80 14.42 -18.57
N TRP A 30 -7.86 13.95 -17.92
CA TRP A 30 -8.17 12.53 -17.80
C TRP A 30 -8.43 11.89 -19.17
N TRP A 31 -8.22 10.58 -19.24
CA TRP A 31 -8.61 9.78 -20.40
C TRP A 31 -10.12 9.85 -20.66
N ASP A 32 -10.49 9.72 -21.93
CA ASP A 32 -11.88 9.52 -22.29
C ASP A 32 -12.29 8.07 -22.01
N PHE A 33 -12.92 7.83 -20.86
CA PHE A 33 -13.37 6.50 -20.46
C PHE A 33 -14.54 5.96 -21.32
N LYS A 34 -15.18 6.78 -22.15
CA LYS A 34 -16.27 6.34 -23.04
C LYS A 34 -15.71 5.90 -24.38
N GLU A 35 -14.85 6.71 -24.98
CA GLU A 35 -14.30 6.44 -26.31
C GLU A 35 -13.09 5.51 -26.27
N LYS A 36 -12.21 5.70 -25.28
CA LYS A 36 -10.90 5.03 -25.21
C LYS A 36 -10.56 4.51 -23.81
N PRO A 37 -11.42 3.67 -23.20
CA PRO A 37 -11.19 3.14 -21.85
C PRO A 37 -9.90 2.32 -21.72
N ASP A 38 -9.40 1.77 -22.84
CA ASP A 38 -8.20 0.94 -22.86
C ASP A 38 -6.89 1.76 -22.81
N GLU A 39 -6.91 3.06 -23.12
CA GLU A 39 -5.71 3.91 -23.03
C GLU A 39 -5.27 4.09 -21.57
N TYR A 40 -6.22 4.32 -20.66
CA TYR A 40 -5.98 4.38 -19.21
C TYR A 40 -5.33 3.10 -18.69
N ILE A 41 -5.90 1.94 -19.05
CA ILE A 41 -5.41 0.63 -18.60
C ILE A 41 -4.02 0.36 -19.16
N LYS A 42 -3.79 0.68 -20.44
CA LYS A 42 -2.48 0.55 -21.09
C LYS A 42 -1.42 1.37 -20.40
N ASP A 43 -1.67 2.66 -20.17
CA ASP A 43 -0.67 3.60 -19.64
C ASP A 43 -0.26 3.18 -18.22
N ILE A 44 -1.22 2.83 -17.36
CA ILE A 44 -0.95 2.34 -16.00
C ILE A 44 -0.19 1.01 -16.03
N THR A 45 -0.61 0.07 -16.87
CA THR A 45 0.06 -1.24 -16.96
C THR A 45 1.50 -1.09 -17.45
N ALA A 46 1.73 -0.20 -18.42
CA ALA A 46 3.06 0.06 -18.96
C ALA A 46 3.99 0.64 -17.89
N MET A 47 3.50 1.59 -17.09
CA MET A 47 4.25 2.13 -15.96
C MET A 47 4.55 1.08 -14.90
N ALA A 48 3.55 0.31 -14.49
CA ALA A 48 3.72 -0.73 -13.49
C ALA A 48 4.68 -1.84 -13.92
N ASN A 49 4.85 -2.05 -15.23
CA ASN A 49 5.79 -3.00 -15.81
C ASN A 49 7.22 -2.46 -15.97
N THR A 50 7.44 -1.17 -15.74
CA THR A 50 8.76 -0.55 -15.87
C THR A 50 9.66 -0.93 -14.69
N SER A 51 10.96 -1.14 -14.91
CA SER A 51 11.94 -1.45 -13.86
C SER A 51 12.34 -0.27 -12.98
N THR A 52 11.94 0.95 -13.33
CA THR A 52 12.33 2.18 -12.63
C THR A 52 11.35 2.53 -11.51
N GLY A 53 11.46 1.84 -10.36
CA GLY A 53 10.80 2.23 -9.10
C GLY A 53 9.32 2.58 -9.23
N ASP A 54 8.84 3.42 -8.32
CA ASP A 54 7.45 3.89 -8.37
C ASP A 54 7.24 4.91 -9.49
N SER A 55 6.02 4.94 -10.02
CA SER A 55 5.63 5.81 -11.12
C SER A 55 4.50 6.77 -10.76
N TYR A 56 4.46 7.90 -11.46
CA TYR A 56 3.51 8.99 -11.23
C TYR A 56 2.90 9.47 -12.55
N ILE A 57 1.58 9.64 -12.56
CA ILE A 57 0.87 10.38 -13.61
C ILE A 57 0.28 11.63 -12.98
N LEU A 58 0.72 12.80 -13.41
CA LEU A 58 0.22 14.09 -12.97
C LEU A 58 -0.82 14.59 -13.97
N ILE A 59 -2.08 14.64 -13.54
CA ILE A 59 -3.22 14.99 -14.37
C ILE A 59 -3.70 16.40 -14.02
N GLY A 60 -3.77 17.27 -15.02
CA GLY A 60 -3.90 18.72 -14.84
C GLY A 60 -2.57 19.46 -14.97
N VAL A 61 -1.52 18.83 -15.51
CA VAL A 61 -0.20 19.46 -15.69
C VAL A 61 0.22 19.34 -17.15
N GLY A 62 0.58 20.47 -17.77
CA GLY A 62 1.16 20.53 -19.12
C GLY A 62 2.68 20.32 -19.09
N GLU A 63 3.25 19.97 -20.25
CA GLU A 63 4.72 19.83 -20.42
C GLU A 63 5.47 21.13 -20.13
N ASP A 64 4.81 22.28 -20.26
CA ASP A 64 5.30 23.63 -19.91
C ASP A 64 5.19 23.96 -18.41
N GLY A 65 4.73 23.01 -17.58
CA GLY A 65 4.46 23.21 -16.17
C GLY A 65 3.22 24.07 -15.88
N LYS A 66 2.36 24.32 -16.88
CA LYS A 66 1.09 24.99 -16.69
C LYS A 66 0.09 24.08 -16.00
N ILE A 67 -0.58 24.61 -14.98
CA ILE A 67 -1.56 23.88 -14.17
C ILE A 67 -2.98 24.12 -14.70
N TYR A 68 -3.77 23.06 -14.80
CA TYR A 68 -5.16 23.01 -15.24
C TYR A 68 -6.02 22.41 -14.13
N ASN A 69 -7.21 22.96 -13.89
CA ASN A 69 -8.13 22.45 -12.88
C ASN A 69 -8.78 21.15 -13.36
N THR A 70 -8.20 20.02 -12.95
CA THR A 70 -8.55 18.67 -13.39
C THR A 70 -8.68 17.75 -12.17
N PRO A 71 -9.78 17.87 -11.40
CA PRO A 71 -10.09 16.96 -10.30
C PRO A 71 -10.37 15.53 -10.80
N LEU A 72 -10.54 14.58 -9.88
CA LEU A 72 -10.88 13.19 -10.21
C LEU A 72 -12.12 13.14 -11.10
N SER A 73 -12.02 12.48 -12.25
CA SER A 73 -13.11 12.41 -13.23
C SER A 73 -14.26 11.50 -12.79
N ILE A 74 -13.94 10.47 -12.01
CA ILE A 74 -14.85 9.52 -11.37
C ILE A 74 -14.25 9.14 -10.02
N ASP A 75 -15.01 8.48 -9.14
CA ASP A 75 -14.52 8.08 -7.82
C ASP A 75 -13.38 7.05 -7.91
N GLU A 76 -12.53 7.02 -6.87
CA GLU A 76 -11.36 6.15 -6.79
C GLU A 76 -11.72 4.66 -6.87
N ALA A 77 -12.84 4.24 -6.27
CA ALA A 77 -13.24 2.84 -6.30
C ALA A 77 -13.57 2.38 -7.73
N SER A 78 -14.28 3.22 -8.49
CA SER A 78 -14.55 2.99 -9.92
C SER A 78 -13.26 2.92 -10.76
N LEU A 79 -12.26 3.78 -10.48
CA LEU A 79 -10.96 3.74 -11.16
C LEU A 79 -10.17 2.47 -10.86
N GLN A 80 -10.17 2.03 -9.60
CA GLN A 80 -9.51 0.79 -9.17
C GLN A 80 -10.21 -0.44 -9.76
N GLU A 81 -11.55 -0.46 -9.79
CA GLU A 81 -12.32 -1.58 -10.32
C GLU A 81 -12.06 -1.82 -11.81
N LYS A 82 -12.05 -0.74 -12.62
CA LYS A 82 -11.68 -0.80 -14.05
C LYS A 82 -10.35 -1.52 -14.30
N HIS A 83 -9.39 -1.32 -13.39
CA HIS A 83 -8.09 -1.96 -13.46
C HIS A 83 -8.13 -3.43 -13.00
N LYS A 84 -8.75 -3.68 -11.84
CA LYS A 84 -8.85 -5.01 -11.21
C LYS A 84 -9.50 -6.05 -12.13
N GLU A 85 -10.46 -5.65 -12.94
CA GLU A 85 -11.14 -6.55 -13.88
C GLU A 85 -10.28 -6.91 -15.10
N LYS A 86 -9.45 -5.97 -15.56
CA LYS A 86 -8.74 -6.08 -16.85
C LYS A 86 -7.29 -6.54 -16.73
N VAL A 87 -6.65 -6.40 -15.58
CA VAL A 87 -5.21 -6.63 -15.42
C VAL A 87 -4.91 -7.67 -14.36
N GLU A 88 -3.98 -8.58 -14.66
CA GLU A 88 -3.46 -9.57 -13.74
C GLU A 88 -1.96 -9.77 -13.95
N PRO A 89 -1.15 -9.85 -12.88
CA PRO A 89 -1.48 -9.60 -11.47
C PRO A 89 -2.00 -8.17 -11.21
N LYS A 90 -2.59 -7.94 -10.02
CA LYS A 90 -3.16 -6.63 -9.67
C LYS A 90 -2.03 -5.60 -9.48
N ILE A 91 -2.28 -4.37 -9.90
CA ILE A 91 -1.37 -3.23 -9.69
C ILE A 91 -1.91 -2.42 -8.51
N LEU A 92 -1.04 -2.05 -7.56
CA LEU A 92 -1.38 -1.10 -6.51
C LEU A 92 -1.27 0.33 -7.05
N ILE A 93 -2.40 1.02 -7.00
CA ILE A 93 -2.58 2.36 -7.53
C ILE A 93 -3.23 3.20 -6.44
N HIS A 94 -2.67 4.36 -6.14
CA HIS A 94 -3.27 5.34 -5.26
C HIS A 94 -3.66 6.58 -6.06
N PHE A 95 -4.84 7.10 -5.76
CA PHE A 95 -5.34 8.33 -6.34
C PHE A 95 -5.31 9.42 -5.28
N LYS A 96 -4.83 10.61 -5.65
CA LYS A 96 -4.81 11.75 -4.76
C LYS A 96 -5.15 13.02 -5.51
N GLU A 97 -6.07 13.80 -4.96
CA GLU A 97 -6.23 15.19 -5.38
C GLU A 97 -5.33 16.09 -4.54
N ILE A 98 -4.67 17.04 -5.20
CA ILE A 98 -3.91 18.09 -4.52
C ILE A 98 -4.33 19.45 -5.08
N ILE A 99 -4.28 20.47 -4.23
CA ILE A 99 -4.55 21.86 -4.62
C ILE A 99 -3.20 22.55 -4.80
N LEU A 100 -2.96 23.08 -6.00
CA LEU A 100 -1.79 23.89 -6.35
C LEU A 100 -2.28 25.11 -7.13
N GLU A 101 -1.85 26.31 -6.75
CA GLU A 101 -2.25 27.57 -7.42
C GLU A 101 -3.78 27.69 -7.58
N ASP A 102 -4.52 27.39 -6.52
CA ASP A 102 -5.99 27.38 -6.47
C ASP A 102 -6.67 26.45 -7.48
N LYS A 103 -5.92 25.51 -8.07
CA LYS A 103 -6.43 24.50 -9.00
C LYS A 103 -6.27 23.11 -8.38
N LYS A 104 -7.30 22.29 -8.53
CA LYS A 104 -7.24 20.86 -8.19
C LYS A 104 -6.57 20.12 -9.32
N ILE A 105 -5.50 19.40 -9.03
CA ILE A 105 -4.91 18.41 -9.94
C ILE A 105 -5.02 17.03 -9.33
N SER A 106 -5.04 16.02 -10.19
CA SER A 106 -5.10 14.62 -9.77
C SER A 106 -3.75 13.96 -9.97
N VAL A 107 -3.37 13.11 -9.03
CA VAL A 107 -2.15 12.34 -9.09
C VAL A 107 -2.49 10.87 -8.98
N ILE A 108 -2.00 10.10 -9.94
CA ILE A 108 -1.99 8.64 -9.89
C ILE A 108 -0.59 8.23 -9.48
N TYR A 109 -0.49 7.55 -8.34
CA TYR A 109 0.76 6.97 -7.85
C TYR A 109 0.70 5.45 -8.00
N ILE A 110 1.58 4.91 -8.84
CA ILE A 110 1.65 3.50 -9.21
C ILE A 110 2.87 2.91 -8.52
N LEU A 111 2.64 1.99 -7.58
CA LEU A 111 3.74 1.36 -6.85
C LEU A 111 4.53 0.46 -7.77
N HIS A 112 5.85 0.48 -7.61
CA HIS A 112 6.74 -0.47 -8.26
C HIS A 112 6.29 -1.89 -7.93
N SER A 113 6.08 -2.70 -8.97
CA SER A 113 5.67 -4.07 -8.77
C SER A 113 6.82 -5.03 -8.96
N LYS A 114 7.02 -5.89 -7.96
CA LYS A 114 7.89 -7.08 -8.09
C LYS A 114 7.15 -8.28 -8.67
N ASN A 115 5.83 -8.19 -8.82
CA ASN A 115 4.99 -9.24 -9.38
C ASN A 115 4.81 -9.11 -10.90
N ARG A 116 5.65 -8.33 -11.57
CA ARG A 116 5.71 -8.23 -13.03
C ARG A 116 5.98 -9.61 -13.68
N PRO A 117 5.52 -9.85 -14.92
CA PRO A 117 4.75 -8.94 -15.77
C PRO A 117 3.28 -8.82 -15.37
N HIS A 118 2.75 -7.60 -15.40
CA HIS A 118 1.32 -7.30 -15.42
C HIS A 118 0.76 -7.43 -16.82
N VAL A 119 -0.30 -8.21 -16.96
CA VAL A 119 -0.91 -8.57 -18.24
C VAL A 119 -2.31 -7.98 -18.31
N ILE A 120 -2.59 -7.22 -19.37
CA ILE A 120 -3.95 -6.85 -19.73
C ILE A 120 -4.60 -8.08 -20.34
N LYS A 121 -5.62 -8.66 -19.68
CA LYS A 121 -6.23 -9.95 -20.04
C LYS A 121 -6.84 -9.97 -21.44
N LYS A 122 -7.43 -8.85 -21.85
CA LYS A 122 -8.04 -8.65 -23.16
C LYS A 122 -7.83 -7.21 -23.59
N TYR A 123 -7.01 -7.00 -24.62
CA TYR A 123 -6.75 -5.68 -25.17
C TYR A 123 -7.15 -5.61 -26.64
N LYS A 124 -7.90 -4.57 -27.04
CA LYS A 124 -8.41 -4.31 -28.40
C LYS A 124 -9.02 -5.54 -29.09
N ASN A 125 -8.19 -6.36 -29.73
CA ASN A 125 -8.56 -7.55 -30.50
C ASN A 125 -8.80 -8.80 -29.64
N GLY A 126 -8.90 -8.65 -28.32
CA GLY A 126 -9.19 -9.73 -27.39
C GLY A 126 -7.98 -10.56 -26.96
N PHE A 127 -6.78 -10.25 -27.45
CA PHE A 127 -5.54 -10.90 -27.01
C PHE A 127 -5.03 -10.31 -25.70
N SER A 128 -4.37 -11.14 -24.90
CA SER A 128 -3.59 -10.67 -23.76
C SER A 128 -2.46 -9.77 -24.23
N TRP A 129 -2.18 -8.71 -23.49
CA TRP A 129 -1.14 -7.75 -23.85
C TRP A 129 -0.30 -7.33 -22.66
N ILE A 130 1.02 -7.30 -22.84
CA ILE A 130 2.00 -6.83 -21.87
C ILE A 130 2.62 -5.58 -22.48
N SER A 131 2.41 -4.43 -21.86
CA SER A 131 3.01 -3.16 -22.25
C SER A 131 4.14 -2.79 -21.29
N VAL A 132 5.15 -2.09 -21.79
CA VAL A 132 6.24 -1.49 -21.00
C VAL A 132 6.38 -0.04 -21.42
N ARG A 133 6.74 0.85 -20.50
CA ARG A 133 7.03 2.24 -20.82
C ARG A 133 8.50 2.42 -21.14
N PHE A 134 8.79 3.16 -22.21
CA PHE A 134 10.14 3.62 -22.58
C PHE A 134 10.08 5.11 -22.91
N GLY A 135 10.50 5.95 -21.96
CA GLY A 135 10.29 7.40 -22.04
C GLY A 135 8.80 7.72 -22.13
N THR A 136 8.38 8.28 -23.26
CA THR A 136 6.97 8.65 -23.54
C THR A 136 6.22 7.59 -24.35
N SER A 137 6.89 6.52 -24.78
CA SER A 137 6.31 5.45 -25.59
C SER A 137 5.86 4.26 -24.75
N THR A 138 4.81 3.55 -25.19
CA THR A 138 4.26 2.36 -24.51
C THR A 138 4.17 1.17 -25.48
N PRO A 139 5.29 0.62 -25.98
CA PRO A 139 5.28 -0.54 -26.87
C PRO A 139 4.86 -1.82 -26.13
N SER A 140 4.67 -2.89 -26.92
CA SER A 140 4.58 -4.24 -26.37
C SER A 140 5.93 -4.62 -25.74
N ALA A 141 5.87 -5.35 -24.63
CA ALA A 141 7.06 -5.92 -24.00
C ALA A 141 7.80 -6.81 -25.01
N SER A 142 9.09 -6.59 -25.14
CA SER A 142 10.01 -7.48 -25.84
C SER A 142 10.29 -8.73 -25.00
N ARG A 143 10.93 -9.73 -25.60
CA ARG A 143 11.36 -10.92 -24.87
C ARG A 143 12.31 -10.58 -23.72
N SER A 144 13.27 -9.67 -23.95
CA SER A 144 14.21 -9.25 -22.90
C SER A 144 13.51 -8.56 -21.74
N ASP A 145 12.49 -7.74 -22.01
CA ASP A 145 11.73 -7.09 -20.94
C ASP A 145 11.01 -8.12 -20.07
N ILE A 146 10.43 -9.15 -20.70
CA ILE A 146 9.74 -10.24 -20.01
C ILE A 146 10.74 -11.06 -19.18
N ASP A 147 11.89 -11.38 -19.73
CA ASP A 147 12.96 -12.13 -19.04
C ASP A 147 13.45 -11.33 -17.81
N GLU A 148 13.69 -10.01 -17.94
CA GLU A 148 14.05 -9.11 -16.83
C GLU A 148 12.99 -9.11 -15.72
N MET A 149 11.71 -8.98 -16.07
CA MET A 149 10.61 -9.01 -15.10
C MET A 149 10.58 -10.32 -14.33
N TYR A 150 10.79 -11.45 -15.01
CA TYR A 150 10.85 -12.76 -14.34
C TYR A 150 12.07 -12.90 -13.45
N GLU A 151 13.24 -12.43 -13.88
CA GLU A 151 14.45 -12.43 -13.07
C GLU A 151 14.27 -11.61 -11.80
N GLU A 152 13.71 -10.40 -11.89
CA GLU A 152 13.44 -9.56 -10.73
C GLU A 152 12.43 -10.19 -9.77
N ARG A 153 11.34 -10.75 -10.29
CA ARG A 153 10.34 -11.49 -9.50
C ARG A 153 10.91 -12.74 -8.84
N ASP A 154 11.92 -13.34 -9.46
CA ASP A 154 12.59 -14.52 -8.93
C ASP A 154 13.66 -14.15 -7.90
N LYS A 155 14.33 -13.00 -8.05
CA LYS A 155 15.15 -12.40 -7.00
C LYS A 155 14.31 -11.97 -5.81
N SER A 156 13.04 -11.61 -6.02
CA SER A 156 12.07 -11.33 -4.96
C SER A 156 11.40 -12.58 -4.39
N LYS A 157 11.97 -13.79 -4.57
CA LYS A 157 11.43 -15.06 -4.00
C LYS A 157 11.35 -15.05 -2.47
N ASP A 158 12.04 -14.13 -1.81
CA ASP A 158 11.84 -13.79 -0.40
C ASP A 158 10.81 -12.67 -0.24
N ALA A 159 9.63 -12.83 -0.86
CA ALA A 159 8.51 -11.93 -0.62
C ALA A 159 8.01 -12.14 0.82
N ASP A 160 8.70 -11.50 1.74
CA ASP A 160 8.32 -11.37 3.13
C ASP A 160 7.11 -10.47 3.21
N ILE A 161 6.11 -10.95 3.96
CA ILE A 161 5.17 -10.02 4.56
C ILE A 161 6.02 -9.02 5.34
N LYS A 162 5.87 -7.76 4.99
CA LYS A 162 6.47 -6.66 5.76
C LYS A 162 5.38 -6.12 6.65
N VAL A 163 5.74 -5.83 7.88
CA VAL A 163 4.88 -5.08 8.79
C VAL A 163 5.65 -3.87 9.24
N ASP A 164 4.96 -2.75 9.38
CA ASP A 164 5.50 -1.50 9.89
C ASP A 164 4.43 -0.75 10.68
N PHE A 165 4.80 0.27 11.45
CA PHE A 165 3.86 1.17 12.10
C PHE A 165 3.20 2.09 11.06
N PHE A 166 1.88 2.11 11.04
CA PHE A 166 1.13 3.14 10.30
C PHE A 166 1.15 4.47 11.06
N ASP A 167 1.00 4.39 12.38
CA ASP A 167 1.18 5.49 13.31
C ASP A 167 2.22 5.05 14.34
N PRO A 168 3.34 5.76 14.50
CA PRO A 168 4.33 5.43 15.51
C PRO A 168 3.77 5.54 16.94
N LYS A 169 2.60 6.18 17.12
CA LYS A 169 1.96 6.33 18.41
C LYS A 169 1.18 5.08 18.82
N ILE A 170 1.50 4.57 20.00
CA ILE A 170 0.78 3.50 20.69
C ILE A 170 -0.03 4.14 21.80
N ASP A 171 -1.35 4.11 21.67
CA ASP A 171 -2.26 4.75 22.63
C ASP A 171 -2.85 3.72 23.58
N TRP A 172 -3.08 4.15 24.82
CA TRP A 172 -4.02 3.48 25.70
C TRP A 172 -5.46 3.75 25.30
N ARG A 173 -6.28 2.70 25.20
CA ARG A 173 -7.73 2.84 24.97
C ARG A 173 -8.53 1.84 25.78
N ASP A 174 -9.69 2.30 26.23
CA ASP A 174 -10.77 1.41 26.66
C ASP A 174 -11.43 0.84 25.40
N TYR A 175 -11.24 -0.45 25.17
CA TYR A 175 -11.96 -1.16 24.12
C TYR A 175 -13.24 -1.76 24.70
N SER A 176 -14.40 -1.37 24.17
CA SER A 176 -15.73 -1.65 24.74
C SER A 176 -16.03 -3.13 24.92
N ASP A 177 -15.50 -4.01 24.06
CA ASP A 177 -15.68 -5.46 24.18
C ASP A 177 -14.83 -6.08 25.30
N TYR A 178 -13.75 -5.40 25.73
CA TYR A 178 -12.77 -5.94 26.67
C TYR A 178 -12.93 -5.40 28.10
N ARG A 179 -13.61 -4.25 28.29
CA ARG A 179 -13.76 -3.55 29.60
C ARG A 179 -12.47 -3.63 30.44
N GLY A 180 -11.34 -3.35 29.80
CA GLY A 180 -10.00 -3.48 30.34
C GLY A 180 -9.01 -2.69 29.49
N TYR A 181 -7.88 -2.33 30.11
CA TYR A 181 -6.84 -1.55 29.44
C TYR A 181 -6.17 -2.37 28.35
N CYS A 182 -6.11 -1.81 27.14
CA CYS A 182 -5.39 -2.39 26.02
C CYS A 182 -4.54 -1.34 25.32
N TYR A 183 -3.46 -1.81 24.70
CA TYR A 183 -2.67 -1.01 23.80
C TYR A 183 -3.29 -1.04 22.41
N ARG A 184 -3.48 0.14 21.82
CA ARG A 184 -3.89 0.28 20.44
C ARG A 184 -2.66 0.59 19.59
N VAL A 185 -2.35 -0.32 18.68
CA VAL A 185 -1.27 -0.17 17.69
C VAL A 185 -1.89 -0.03 16.31
N LYS A 186 -1.33 0.83 15.46
CA LYS A 186 -1.72 0.94 14.05
C LYS A 186 -0.59 0.45 13.16
N LEU A 187 -0.90 -0.50 12.29
CA LEU A 187 0.08 -1.18 11.45
C LEU A 187 -0.21 -0.97 9.96
N VAL A 188 0.85 -1.01 9.16
CA VAL A 188 0.82 -1.32 7.74
C VAL A 188 1.27 -2.76 7.58
N ILE A 189 0.47 -3.59 6.93
CA ILE A 189 0.81 -4.99 6.63
C ILE A 189 0.86 -5.11 5.11
N ASP A 190 2.01 -5.48 4.59
CA ASP A 190 2.31 -5.47 3.17
C ASP A 190 2.69 -6.88 2.71
N ASN A 191 1.81 -7.49 1.91
CA ASN A 191 2.06 -8.74 1.18
C ASN A 191 2.00 -8.46 -0.33
N TYR A 192 2.33 -7.23 -0.74
CA TYR A 192 2.20 -6.83 -2.14
C TYR A 192 3.14 -7.61 -3.05
N GLU A 193 4.36 -7.83 -2.57
CA GLU A 193 5.37 -8.64 -3.26
C GLU A 193 5.09 -10.15 -3.11
N GLY A 194 4.17 -10.52 -2.21
CA GLY A 194 3.78 -11.90 -1.93
C GLY A 194 3.25 -12.65 -3.14
N LYS A 195 3.62 -13.93 -3.26
CA LYS A 195 3.14 -14.84 -4.31
C LYS A 195 1.89 -15.62 -3.90
N ALA A 196 1.63 -15.70 -2.59
CA ALA A 196 0.48 -16.38 -2.01
C ALA A 196 -0.11 -15.56 -0.86
N PRO A 197 -1.40 -15.72 -0.57
CA PRO A 197 -2.00 -15.20 0.66
C PRO A 197 -1.32 -15.81 1.90
N ASP A 198 -1.31 -15.05 2.98
CA ASP A 198 -0.86 -15.53 4.29
C ASP A 198 -1.73 -14.92 5.40
N TYR A 199 -1.48 -15.33 6.63
CA TYR A 199 -2.28 -14.98 7.79
C TYR A 199 -1.34 -14.46 8.87
N ILE A 200 -1.65 -13.30 9.44
CA ILE A 200 -1.09 -12.92 10.73
C ILE A 200 -1.82 -13.73 11.79
N THR A 201 -1.08 -14.57 12.50
CA THR A 201 -1.60 -15.55 13.46
C THR A 201 -1.35 -15.16 14.90
N ASN A 202 -0.39 -14.26 15.15
CA ASN A 202 -0.08 -13.80 16.48
C ASN A 202 0.51 -12.39 16.47
N VAL A 203 0.19 -11.60 17.49
CA VAL A 203 0.79 -10.29 17.75
C VAL A 203 1.04 -10.17 19.25
N VAL A 204 2.31 -10.02 19.64
CA VAL A 204 2.75 -10.05 21.03
C VAL A 204 3.68 -8.87 21.32
N LEU A 205 3.38 -8.10 22.36
CA LEU A 205 4.38 -7.22 22.96
C LEU A 205 5.34 -8.07 23.80
N ARG A 206 6.65 -7.98 23.52
CA ARG A 206 7.72 -8.78 24.11
C ARG A 206 8.78 -7.86 24.73
N GLU A 207 8.99 -7.99 26.04
CA GLU A 207 10.12 -7.33 26.71
C GLU A 207 11.47 -8.04 26.42
N HIS A 208 12.55 -7.26 26.30
CA HIS A 208 13.90 -7.75 26.02
C HIS A 208 14.50 -8.56 27.19
N SER A 209 14.08 -8.26 28.43
CA SER A 209 14.58 -8.85 29.68
C SER A 209 14.12 -10.29 29.93
N GLY A 210 13.22 -10.84 29.10
CA GLY A 210 12.78 -12.24 29.17
C GLY A 210 11.78 -12.57 30.29
N GLU A 211 11.52 -11.64 31.21
CA GLU A 211 10.57 -11.80 32.30
C GLU A 211 9.35 -10.88 32.11
N HIS A 212 8.30 -11.46 31.53
CA HIS A 212 6.91 -11.05 31.77
C HIS A 212 6.37 -9.73 31.18
N TRP A 213 6.17 -9.71 29.86
CA TRP A 213 4.83 -9.45 29.33
C TRP A 213 4.65 -10.20 28.00
N LYS A 214 3.56 -10.94 27.87
CA LYS A 214 3.06 -11.49 26.60
C LYS A 214 1.62 -11.06 26.52
N SER A 215 1.28 -10.13 25.62
CA SER A 215 -0.13 -9.92 25.30
C SER A 215 -0.66 -11.21 24.67
N ASN A 216 -1.35 -12.03 25.46
CA ASN A 216 -1.91 -13.31 25.00
C ASN A 216 -3.23 -13.12 24.22
N PHE A 217 -3.74 -11.89 24.18
CA PHE A 217 -4.95 -11.55 23.48
C PHE A 217 -4.70 -10.37 22.56
N PHE A 218 -4.98 -10.57 21.29
CA PHE A 218 -4.98 -9.53 20.29
C PHE A 218 -6.28 -9.58 19.49
N LYS A 219 -6.72 -8.42 19.01
CA LYS A 219 -7.86 -8.32 18.09
C LYS A 219 -7.56 -7.29 17.02
N PHE A 220 -7.63 -7.74 15.78
CA PHE A 220 -7.51 -6.87 14.62
C PHE A 220 -8.82 -6.14 14.35
N TYR A 221 -8.71 -4.92 13.84
CA TYR A 221 -9.78 -4.12 13.26
C TYR A 221 -9.25 -3.49 11.99
N TYR A 222 -9.89 -3.84 10.88
CA TYR A 222 -9.56 -3.26 9.59
C TYR A 222 -10.81 -3.23 8.71
N ARG A 223 -11.37 -2.02 8.53
CA ARG A 223 -12.63 -1.80 7.80
C ARG A 223 -13.74 -2.73 8.32
N GLU A 224 -14.67 -3.15 7.45
CA GLU A 224 -15.76 -4.09 7.75
C GLU A 224 -15.34 -5.57 7.68
N ARG A 225 -14.03 -5.90 7.73
CA ARG A 225 -13.61 -7.32 7.69
C ARG A 225 -14.08 -8.03 8.95
N SER A 226 -14.84 -9.10 8.77
CA SER A 226 -15.17 -10.05 9.83
C SER A 226 -13.94 -10.92 10.12
N PHE A 227 -13.45 -10.86 11.36
CA PHE A 227 -12.37 -11.72 11.82
C PHE A 227 -12.94 -13.08 12.22
N ASN A 228 -12.21 -14.14 11.89
CA ASN A 228 -12.63 -15.50 12.24
C ASN A 228 -12.53 -15.71 13.77
N HIS A 229 -13.08 -16.83 14.26
CA HIS A 229 -13.00 -17.23 15.67
C HIS A 229 -11.56 -17.43 16.20
N LYS A 230 -10.54 -17.38 15.33
CA LYS A 230 -9.12 -17.50 15.67
C LYS A 230 -8.40 -16.14 15.74
N ASN A 231 -9.12 -15.03 15.52
CA ASN A 231 -8.56 -13.67 15.43
C ASN A 231 -7.43 -13.51 14.39
N GLU A 232 -7.35 -14.38 13.39
CA GLU A 232 -6.31 -14.28 12.36
C GLU A 232 -6.66 -13.20 11.33
N LEU A 233 -5.66 -12.42 10.89
CA LEU A 233 -5.83 -11.48 9.79
C LEU A 233 -5.24 -12.06 8.50
N LYS A 234 -6.11 -12.41 7.55
CA LYS A 234 -5.70 -12.79 6.19
C LYS A 234 -5.23 -11.56 5.42
N ILE A 235 -4.10 -11.69 4.75
CA ILE A 235 -3.63 -10.75 3.75
C ILE A 235 -3.41 -11.50 2.43
N GLU A 236 -4.08 -11.05 1.37
CA GLU A 236 -3.94 -11.69 0.05
C GLU A 236 -2.55 -11.43 -0.55
N ALA A 237 -2.14 -12.25 -1.52
CA ALA A 237 -1.04 -11.86 -2.40
C ALA A 237 -1.39 -10.55 -3.10
N GLN A 238 -0.42 -9.67 -3.30
CA GLN A 238 -0.61 -8.36 -3.97
C GLN A 238 -1.56 -7.44 -3.20
N GLU A 239 -1.64 -7.61 -1.88
CA GLU A 239 -2.43 -6.76 -1.00
C GLU A 239 -1.51 -6.00 -0.04
N ARG A 240 -1.85 -4.73 0.18
CA ARG A 240 -1.30 -3.91 1.25
C ARG A 240 -2.43 -3.33 2.07
N LEU A 241 -2.43 -3.62 3.36
CA LEU A 241 -3.39 -3.12 4.33
C LEU A 241 -2.76 -1.93 5.06
N THR A 242 -3.45 -0.81 5.12
CA THR A 242 -2.97 0.44 5.77
C THR A 242 -3.93 0.84 6.87
N ASP A 243 -3.44 1.37 7.99
CA ASP A 243 -4.27 1.68 9.17
C ASP A 243 -4.98 0.43 9.75
N VAL A 244 -4.26 -0.70 9.80
CA VAL A 244 -4.73 -1.89 10.50
C VAL A 244 -4.60 -1.63 11.99
N VAL A 245 -5.72 -1.58 12.71
CA VAL A 245 -5.72 -1.39 14.15
C VAL A 245 -5.60 -2.74 14.85
N VAL A 246 -4.67 -2.85 15.79
CA VAL A 246 -4.53 -4.02 16.66
C VAL A 246 -4.68 -3.58 18.09
N PHE A 247 -5.60 -4.21 18.82
CA PHE A 247 -5.69 -4.08 20.26
C PHE A 247 -4.95 -5.23 20.92
N LEU A 248 -4.07 -4.92 21.88
CA LEU A 248 -3.23 -5.88 22.58
C LEU A 248 -3.51 -5.84 24.08
N SER A 249 -3.71 -7.01 24.67
CA SER A 249 -4.01 -7.20 26.08
C SER A 249 -3.34 -8.47 26.60
N ASP A 250 -2.85 -8.44 27.84
CA ASP A 250 -2.40 -9.62 28.58
C ASP A 250 -3.57 -10.46 29.11
N GLN A 251 -4.78 -9.91 29.10
CA GLN A 251 -5.96 -10.57 29.65
C GLN A 251 -7.06 -10.81 28.62
N ALA A 252 -7.78 -11.92 28.80
CA ALA A 252 -8.93 -12.28 28.00
C ALA A 252 -10.04 -11.23 28.14
N PRO A 253 -10.83 -10.99 27.08
CA PRO A 253 -12.00 -10.12 27.17
C PRO A 253 -12.96 -10.64 28.24
N ASN A 254 -13.32 -9.79 29.21
CA ASN A 254 -14.32 -10.11 30.23
C ASN A 254 -15.41 -9.03 30.25
N PRO A 255 -16.55 -9.25 29.58
CA PRO A 255 -17.62 -8.27 29.49
C PRO A 255 -18.32 -7.99 30.84
N SER A 256 -18.08 -8.81 31.86
CA SER A 256 -18.73 -8.73 33.19
C SER A 256 -17.80 -8.21 34.30
N GLY A 257 -16.53 -7.92 34.00
CA GLY A 257 -15.54 -7.48 35.00
C GLY A 257 -15.59 -5.97 35.29
N GLY A 258 -15.16 -5.58 36.50
CA GLY A 258 -14.90 -4.17 36.84
C GLY A 258 -13.61 -3.63 36.20
N HIS A 259 -13.42 -2.30 36.25
CA HIS A 259 -12.21 -1.65 35.73
C HIS A 259 -10.95 -2.28 36.34
N ARG A 260 -10.09 -2.82 35.48
CA ARG A 260 -8.83 -3.47 35.89
C ARG A 260 -7.71 -2.44 35.99
N VAL A 261 -6.59 -2.80 36.61
CA VAL A 261 -5.40 -1.93 36.76
C VAL A 261 -4.58 -1.93 35.47
N LYS A 262 -3.99 -0.79 35.13
CA LYS A 262 -3.09 -0.63 33.98
C LYS A 262 -1.85 -1.53 34.19
N PRO A 263 -1.52 -2.44 33.25
CA PRO A 263 -0.31 -3.24 33.38
C PRO A 263 0.93 -2.32 33.34
N SER A 264 1.89 -2.57 34.23
CA SER A 264 3.20 -1.93 34.19
C SER A 264 4.05 -2.64 33.14
N LEU A 265 4.36 -1.93 32.05
CA LEU A 265 5.26 -2.40 30.99
C LEU A 265 6.51 -1.51 31.00
N ASP A 266 7.69 -2.11 30.88
CA ASP A 266 8.92 -1.33 30.64
C ASP A 266 9.00 -0.91 29.17
N ILE A 267 8.32 0.18 28.86
CA ILE A 267 8.04 0.66 27.50
C ILE A 267 9.31 0.90 26.67
N ASP A 268 10.44 1.19 27.33
CA ASP A 268 11.70 1.49 26.66
C ASP A 268 12.45 0.22 26.18
N ASN A 269 11.96 -0.98 26.54
CA ASN A 269 12.61 -2.26 26.27
C ASN A 269 11.64 -3.31 25.68
N VAL A 270 10.71 -2.90 24.81
CA VAL A 270 9.68 -3.79 24.24
C VAL A 270 9.72 -3.81 22.71
N ASP A 271 9.57 -5.00 22.13
CA ASP A 271 9.30 -5.19 20.72
C ASP A 271 7.86 -5.67 20.49
N LEU A 272 7.30 -5.35 19.33
CA LEU A 272 6.13 -6.02 18.81
C LEU A 272 6.56 -7.19 17.93
N LEU A 273 6.34 -8.41 18.42
CA LEU A 273 6.54 -9.64 17.67
C LEU A 273 5.25 -10.02 16.93
N ILE A 274 5.35 -10.21 15.62
CA ILE A 274 4.25 -10.59 14.75
C ILE A 274 4.59 -11.92 14.08
N SER A 275 3.71 -12.91 14.22
CA SER A 275 3.89 -14.23 13.62
C SER A 275 2.92 -14.46 12.47
N THR A 276 3.37 -15.15 11.43
CA THR A 276 2.54 -15.53 10.28
C THR A 276 2.26 -17.03 10.24
N ARG A 277 1.24 -17.46 9.49
CA ARG A 277 0.96 -18.89 9.26
C ARG A 277 2.05 -19.57 8.42
N SER A 278 2.74 -18.84 7.55
CA SER A 278 3.93 -19.35 6.85
C SER A 278 5.15 -19.55 7.76
N GLY A 279 5.06 -19.21 9.05
CA GLY A 279 6.12 -19.41 10.03
C GLY A 279 7.12 -18.26 10.13
N LYS A 280 6.80 -17.08 9.56
CA LYS A 280 7.66 -15.88 9.67
C LYS A 280 7.42 -15.19 11.00
N GLU A 281 8.50 -14.68 11.57
CA GLU A 281 8.49 -13.85 12.77
C GLU A 281 9.06 -12.47 12.41
N ILE A 282 8.26 -11.43 12.62
CA ILE A 282 8.58 -10.04 12.31
C ILE A 282 8.65 -9.28 13.62
N LEU A 283 9.81 -8.70 13.90
CA LEU A 283 10.06 -7.91 15.11
C LEU A 283 10.03 -6.43 14.75
N LEU A 284 9.17 -5.67 15.42
CA LEU A 284 9.13 -4.20 15.32
C LEU A 284 9.58 -3.58 16.63
N PRO A 285 10.74 -2.91 16.67
CA PRO A 285 11.20 -2.25 17.88
C PRO A 285 10.30 -1.07 18.24
N ILE A 286 9.95 -0.95 19.52
CA ILE A 286 9.23 0.22 20.05
C ILE A 286 10.25 1.11 20.76
N ASN A 287 10.37 2.35 20.30
CA ASN A 287 11.29 3.34 20.84
C ASN A 287 10.64 4.17 21.95
N ALA A 288 11.47 4.69 22.84
CA ALA A 288 11.07 5.63 23.87
C ALA A 288 10.27 6.82 23.28
N GLY A 289 9.10 7.11 23.86
CA GLY A 289 8.21 8.19 23.43
C GLY A 289 7.19 7.82 22.34
N GLN A 290 7.21 6.59 21.83
CA GLN A 290 6.16 6.08 20.92
C GLN A 290 4.87 5.71 21.66
N ILE A 291 4.88 5.52 22.98
CA ILE A 291 3.68 5.19 23.77
C ILE A 291 3.18 6.41 24.53
N ALA A 292 1.88 6.70 24.44
CA ALA A 292 1.20 7.82 25.12
C ALA A 292 -0.02 7.38 25.93
#